data_AF-A0A1V2HZX9-F1
#
_entry.id   AF-A0A1V2HZX9-F1
#
_cell.length_a   1.000
_cell.length_b   1.000
_cell.length_c   1.000
_cell.angle_alpha   90.00
_cell.angle_beta   90.00
_cell.angle_gamma   90.00
#
_symmetry.space_group_name_H-M   'P 1'
#
loop_
_entity.id
_entity.type
_entity.pdbx_description
1 polymer ?
#
loop_
_entity_poly.entity_id
_entity_poly.type
_entity_poly.pdbx_seq_one_letter_code
_entity_poly.pdbx_strand_id
1 'polypeptide(L)' 'MLEATVGRPYALYVHGGSDTIGAIRGVETIATGLKWKRLREPLSILGEVDAAAREACWELGATAAASMMTG' A
#
# COMPACT_ATOMS: atom_id res chain seq x y z
N MET A 1 -24.20 -4.21 -6.83
CA MET A 1 -22.77 -4.58 -6.92
C MET A 1 -21.91 -3.35 -6.59
N LEU A 2 -21.82 -3.01 -5.30
CA LEU A 2 -20.82 -2.09 -4.73
C LEU A 2 -20.11 -2.75 -3.51
N GLU A 3 -20.62 -3.91 -3.07
CA GLU A 3 -20.17 -4.61 -1.87
C GLU A 3 -19.04 -5.62 -2.13
N ALA A 4 -18.80 -5.99 -3.40
CA ALA A 4 -17.89 -7.08 -3.78
C ALA A 4 -16.43 -6.90 -3.31
N THR A 5 -16.05 -5.67 -2.95
CA THR A 5 -14.71 -5.34 -2.47
C THR A 5 -14.68 -4.73 -1.08
N VAL A 6 -15.81 -4.63 -0.39
CA VAL A 6 -15.85 -4.05 0.95
C VAL A 6 -14.98 -4.90 1.87
N GLY A 7 -14.14 -4.23 2.67
CA GLY A 7 -13.25 -4.88 3.62
C GLY A 7 -12.00 -5.52 3.01
N ARG A 8 -11.79 -5.44 1.69
CA ARG A 8 -10.59 -6.04 1.06
C ARG A 8 -9.32 -5.45 1.66
N PRO A 9 -8.35 -6.29 2.07
CA PRO A 9 -7.07 -5.82 2.55
C PRO A 9 -6.25 -5.21 1.41
N TYR A 10 -5.47 -4.17 1.70
CA TYR A 10 -4.52 -3.60 0.75
C TYR A 10 -3.23 -3.13 1.43
N ALA A 11 -2.17 -3.10 0.63
CA ALA A 11 -0.87 -2.52 0.94
C ALA A 11 -0.54 -1.47 -0.13
N LEU A 12 0.22 -0.44 0.23
CA LEU A 12 0.58 0.66 -0.68
C LEU A 12 2.08 0.92 -0.63
N TYR A 13 2.67 1.04 -1.81
CA TYR A 13 4.00 1.57 -2.04
C TYR A 13 3.89 2.75 -3.00
N VAL A 14 4.59 3.84 -2.72
CA VAL A 14 4.70 5.01 -3.59
C VAL A 14 6.16 5.40 -3.73
N HIS A 15 6.59 5.54 -4.99
CA HIS A 15 7.85 6.18 -5.36
C HIS A 15 7.60 7.63 -5.76
N GLY A 16 8.46 8.53 -5.31
CA GLY A 16 8.40 9.95 -5.66
C GLY A 16 9.78 10.56 -5.87
N GLY A 17 9.84 11.63 -6.67
CA GLY A 17 11.06 12.42 -6.84
C GLY A 17 11.35 13.30 -5.62
N SER A 18 10.40 14.17 -5.27
CA SER A 18 10.53 15.14 -4.17
C SER A 18 9.63 14.84 -2.97
N ASP A 19 8.44 14.29 -3.22
CA ASP A 19 7.50 13.85 -2.19
C ASP A 19 6.58 12.72 -2.69
N THR A 20 5.84 12.09 -1.78
CA THR A 20 4.79 11.11 -2.09
C THR A 20 3.45 11.44 -1.43
N ILE A 21 3.32 12.58 -0.76
CA ILE A 21 2.22 12.85 0.18
C ILE A 21 0.89 12.93 -0.56
N GLY A 22 0.86 13.64 -1.69
CA GLY A 22 -0.35 13.79 -2.50
C GLY A 22 -0.85 12.46 -3.05
N ALA A 23 0.07 11.62 -3.55
CA ALA A 23 -0.24 10.31 -4.09
C ALA A 23 -0.79 9.37 -3.00
N ILE A 24 -0.16 9.33 -1.82
CA ILE A 24 -0.65 8.54 -0.68
C ILE A 24 -2.07 8.97 -0.30
N ARG A 25 -2.29 10.28 -0.09
CA ARG A 25 -3.62 10.81 0.27
C ARG A 25 -4.69 10.49 -0.77
N GLY A 26 -4.35 10.57 -2.05
CA GLY A 26 -5.26 10.22 -3.14
C GLY A 26 -5.71 8.76 -3.07
N VAL A 27 -4.76 7.83 -2.92
CA VAL A 27 -5.07 6.40 -2.80
C VAL A 27 -5.88 6.12 -1.53
N GLU A 28 -5.52 6.72 -0.40
CA GLU A 28 -6.24 6.54 0.87
C GLU A 28 -7.67 7.06 0.81
N THR A 29 -7.90 8.17 0.10
CA THR A 29 -9.25 8.71 -0.14
C THR A 29 -10.11 7.71 -0.92
N ILE A 30 -9.55 7.14 -1.99
CA ILE A 30 -10.24 6.12 -2.80
C ILE A 30 -10.49 4.85 -1.97
N ALA A 31 -9.47 4.33 -1.29
CA ALA A 31 -9.56 3.13 -0.47
C ALA A 31 -10.60 3.29 0.66
N THR A 32 -10.69 4.47 1.26
CA THR A 32 -11.71 4.81 2.26
C THR A 32 -13.11 4.74 1.64
N GLY A 33 -13.32 5.36 0.47
CA GLY A 33 -14.60 5.29 -0.25
C GLY A 33 -15.03 3.86 -0.61
N LEU A 34 -14.06 3.00 -0.93
CA LEU A 34 -14.28 1.58 -1.21
C LEU A 34 -14.38 0.70 0.04
N LYS A 35 -14.19 1.28 1.24
CA LYS A 35 -14.14 0.57 2.53
C LYS A 35 -13.08 -0.53 2.56
N TRP A 36 -11.95 -0.32 1.90
CA TRP A 36 -10.81 -1.25 1.96
C TRP A 36 -10.05 -1.08 3.28
N LYS A 37 -9.39 -2.15 3.72
CA LYS A 37 -8.65 -2.18 4.99
C LYS A 37 -7.15 -2.11 4.74
N ARG A 38 -6.51 -1.06 5.23
CA ARG A 38 -5.07 -0.90 5.12
C ARG A 38 -4.37 -1.90 6.05
N LEU A 39 -3.45 -2.68 5.50
CA LEU A 39 -2.70 -3.69 6.27
C LEU A 39 -1.59 -3.07 7.13
N ARG A 40 -0.89 -2.07 6.58
CA ARG A 40 0.18 -1.32 7.24
C ARG A 40 0.36 0.05 6.61
N GLU A 41 1.17 0.90 7.25
CA GLU A 41 1.50 2.22 6.72
C GLU A 41 2.09 2.14 5.29
N PRO A 42 1.75 3.06 4.37
CA PRO A 42 2.32 3.08 3.03
C PRO A 42 3.83 3.21 3.05
N LEU A 43 4.50 2.45 2.19
CA LEU A 43 5.93 2.61 1.96
C LEU A 43 6.16 3.80 1.02
N SER A 44 6.83 4.83 1.51
CA SER A 44 7.28 5.98 0.71
C SER A 44 8.76 5.84 0.39
N ILE A 45 9.12 5.90 -0.89
CA ILE A 45 10.51 5.89 -1.35
C ILE A 45 10.74 7.16 -2.17
N LEU A 46 11.75 7.92 -1.76
CA LEU A 46 12.17 9.15 -2.44
C LEU A 46 13.52 8.96 -3.10
N GLY A 47 13.72 9.58 -4.25
CA GLY A 47 14.98 9.50 -4.99
C GLY A 47 15.19 8.14 -5.65
N GLU A 48 16.43 7.66 -5.70
CA GLU A 48 16.77 6.42 -6.41
C GLU A 48 16.23 5.17 -5.70
N VAL A 49 15.76 4.20 -6.49
CA VAL A 49 15.30 2.90 -5.97
C VAL A 49 16.50 1.97 -5.81
N ASP A 50 17.08 1.99 -4.62
CA ASP A 50 18.23 1.17 -4.25
C ASP A 50 17.85 -0.24 -3.77
N ALA A 51 18.84 -0.98 -3.26
CA ALA A 51 18.62 -2.33 -2.73
C ALA A 51 17.74 -2.33 -1.47
N ALA A 52 17.84 -1.32 -0.60
CA ALA A 52 17.02 -1.22 0.60
C ALA A 52 15.56 -0.94 0.25
N ALA A 53 15.32 -0.10 -0.76
CA ALA A 53 13.99 0.14 -1.31
C ALA A 53 13.35 -1.16 -1.85
N ARG A 54 14.13 -1.97 -2.58
CA ARG A 54 13.68 -3.25 -3.11
C ARG A 54 13.34 -4.25 -1.99
N GLU A 55 14.18 -4.32 -0.96
CA GLU A 55 13.93 -5.15 0.22
C GLU A 55 12.66 -4.72 0.96
N ALA A 56 12.47 -3.42 1.17
CA ALA A 56 11.28 -2.89 1.81
C ALA A 56 9.99 -3.21 1.03
N CYS A 57 10.04 -3.18 -0.30
CA CYS A 57 8.93 -3.61 -1.16
C CYS A 57 8.69 -5.12 -1.06
N TRP A 58 9.76 -5.92 -0.97
CA TRP A 58 9.65 -7.37 -0.79
C TRP A 58 8.95 -7.71 0.53
N GLU A 59 9.38 -7.10 1.63
CA GLU A 59 8.77 -7.26 2.97
C GLU A 59 7.30 -6.80 3.02
N LEU A 60 6.98 -5.69 2.33
CA LEU A 60 5.61 -5.22 2.18
C LEU A 60 4.73 -6.27 1.50
N GLY A 61 5.21 -6.86 0.40
CA GLY A 61 4.52 -7.91 -0.33
C GLY A 61 4.39 -9.20 0.48
N ALA A 62 5.46 -9.64 1.14
CA ALA A 62 5.46 -10.82 2.00
C ALA A 62 4.46 -10.69 3.16
N THR A 63 4.45 -9.54 3.84
CA THR A 63 3.49 -9.24 4.91
C THR A 63 2.05 -9.25 4.38
N ALA A 64 1.83 -8.66 3.19
CA ALA A 64 0.50 -8.63 2.58
C ALA A 64 0.01 -10.04 2.24
N ALA A 65 0.85 -10.87 1.62
CA ALA A 65 0.53 -12.26 1.31
C ALA A 65 0.24 -13.07 2.59
N ALA A 66 1.08 -12.93 3.62
CA ALA A 66 0.88 -13.59 4.91
C ALA A 66 -0.48 -13.28 5.53
N SER A 67 -0.92 -12.01 5.46
CA SER A 67 -2.22 -11.60 6.02
C SER A 67 -3.42 -12.27 5.34
N MET A 68 -3.28 -12.69 4.07
CA MET A 68 -4.36 -13.32 3.29
C MET A 68 -4.40 -14.85 3.48
N MET A 69 -3.30 -15.46 3.93
CA MET A 69 -3.26 -16.90 4.19
C MET A 69 -3.94 -17.28 5.52
N THR A 70 -4.06 -16.34 6.44
CA THR A 70 -4.66 -16.53 7.77
C THR A 70 -6.15 -16.16 7.82
N GLY A 71 -6.79 -15.97 6.66
CA GLY A 71 -8.21 -15.58 6.53
C GLY A 71 -9.11 -16.72 6.09
#